data_AF-A0A8S7Y806-F1
#
_entry.id   AF-A0A8S7Y806-F1
#
_cell.length_a   1.000
_cell.length_b   1.000
_cell.length_c   1.000
_cell.angle_alpha   90.00
_cell.angle_beta   90.00
_cell.angle_gamma   90.00
#
_symmetry.space_group_name_H-M   'P 1'
#
loop_
_entity.id
_entity.type
_entity.pdbx_description
1 polymer ?
#
loop_
_entity_poly.entity_id
_entity_poly.type
_entity_poly.pdbx_seq_one_letter_code
_entity_poly.pdbx_strand_id
1 'polypeptide(L)'
;MSNIFLEDSVFGTLYMQKIYEFFEEPKLFSVSNEINSMFVVYWIGDEEDYDKWIIIPISKDRLEHFERKRIDIRSVLVYQEQKLCYQFNIYYEDNHVDEIKINVSELNEKIKIPEPNLYISSVLPVLPNGKIGKEVEFSTHEIHVEKTATSVEPLVLKGVSKLFECFNDFYSSILAAFDEKDVMSPVSGRPGSFVLSFKADKMQQIEPLLKKLNDLILSRKDIIGFVKQNNIDAQMLSALFESVIETSSCFELKSNVTDDIILRVRKTDAEFYSGTLIKMATQVVSSYQVPQANLIEQVFKIVELKWQEKHLNLISTGLDNRHILYYIHAAKILGLLNSNGSVSALGQQLVESDYDKRLRIAARGFETSHCGWAWITWSQAKNLSELDPLTAERFLQDRCISLSSKTIKRRASTLRQWCEKLQPAYQEL
;
A
#
# COMPACT_ATOMS: atom_id res chain seq x y z
N MET A 1 -7.88 -17.09 -33.18
CA MET A 1 -8.32 -18.15 -32.25
C MET A 1 -9.50 -17.60 -31.48
N SER A 2 -10.62 -18.31 -31.50
CA SER A 2 -11.75 -18.02 -30.60
C SER A 2 -11.36 -18.38 -29.17
N ASN A 3 -12.11 -17.90 -28.17
CA ASN A 3 -11.95 -18.33 -26.77
C ASN A 3 -12.73 -19.62 -26.47
N ILE A 4 -13.03 -20.43 -27.49
CA ILE A 4 -13.83 -21.64 -27.34
C ILE A 4 -12.92 -22.76 -26.83
N PHE A 5 -13.32 -23.38 -25.72
CA PHE A 5 -12.70 -24.60 -25.23
C PHE A 5 -13.29 -25.83 -25.92
N LEU A 6 -14.63 -25.91 -25.98
CA LEU A 6 -15.32 -27.05 -26.57
C LEU A 6 -16.65 -26.63 -27.20
N GLU A 7 -16.92 -27.13 -28.41
CA GLU A 7 -18.20 -26.98 -29.11
C GLU A 7 -19.09 -28.21 -28.88
N ASP A 8 -20.41 -28.03 -28.98
CA ASP A 8 -21.40 -29.11 -29.00
C ASP A 8 -21.33 -30.14 -27.84
N SER A 9 -20.91 -29.70 -26.65
CA SER A 9 -20.93 -30.54 -25.45
C SER A 9 -22.35 -30.66 -24.86
N VAL A 10 -22.54 -31.56 -23.89
CA VAL A 10 -23.80 -31.62 -23.10
C VAL A 10 -24.12 -30.35 -22.32
N PHE A 11 -23.17 -29.41 -22.21
CA PHE A 11 -23.37 -28.10 -21.60
C PHE A 11 -23.56 -26.97 -22.62
N GLY A 12 -23.61 -27.30 -23.92
CA GLY A 12 -23.50 -26.34 -25.02
C GLY A 12 -22.04 -26.00 -25.34
N THR A 13 -21.84 -24.84 -25.94
CA THR A 13 -20.50 -24.33 -26.28
C THR A 13 -19.85 -23.74 -25.04
N LEU A 14 -18.66 -24.23 -24.68
CA LEU A 14 -17.91 -23.78 -23.52
C LEU A 14 -16.87 -22.74 -23.93
N TYR A 15 -17.05 -21.51 -23.47
CA TYR A 15 -16.15 -20.39 -23.71
C TYR A 15 -15.23 -20.18 -22.51
N MET A 16 -13.92 -20.25 -22.72
CA MET A 16 -12.93 -19.89 -21.72
C MET A 16 -13.13 -18.46 -21.23
N GLN A 17 -13.18 -18.32 -19.90
CA GLN A 17 -13.35 -17.05 -19.21
C GLN A 17 -12.04 -16.60 -18.57
N LYS A 18 -11.44 -17.45 -17.74
CA LYS A 18 -10.21 -17.12 -17.01
C LYS A 18 -9.33 -18.35 -16.82
N ILE A 19 -8.02 -18.17 -16.95
CA ILE A 19 -7.02 -19.21 -16.75
C ILE A 19 -6.35 -19.01 -15.40
N TYR A 20 -6.13 -20.12 -14.70
CA TYR A 20 -5.62 -20.14 -13.34
C TYR A 20 -4.24 -20.79 -13.24
N GLU A 21 -4.01 -21.87 -14.00
CA GLU A 21 -2.72 -22.55 -14.12
C GLU A 21 -2.34 -22.82 -15.58
N PHE A 22 -1.04 -22.71 -15.84
CA PHE A 22 -0.42 -22.97 -17.13
C PHE A 22 0.67 -24.03 -17.00
N PHE A 23 0.64 -25.01 -17.89
CA PHE A 23 1.75 -25.92 -18.13
C PHE A 23 1.80 -26.22 -19.63
N GLU A 24 2.65 -25.46 -20.34
CA GLU A 24 2.69 -25.31 -21.81
C GLU A 24 1.40 -24.73 -22.42
N GLU A 25 0.25 -25.17 -21.92
CA GLU A 25 -1.09 -24.71 -22.25
C GLU A 25 -1.95 -24.57 -20.96
N PRO A 26 -3.17 -24.00 -21.05
CA PRO A 26 -4.06 -23.87 -19.90
C PRO A 26 -4.45 -25.25 -19.33
N LYS A 27 -4.12 -25.53 -18.06
CA LYS A 27 -4.47 -26.81 -17.40
C LYS A 27 -5.52 -26.68 -16.30
N LEU A 28 -5.79 -25.46 -15.83
CA LEU A 28 -6.88 -25.15 -14.92
C LEU A 28 -7.46 -23.79 -15.28
N PHE A 29 -8.74 -23.74 -15.59
CA PHE A 29 -9.44 -22.53 -16.04
C PHE A 29 -10.94 -22.61 -15.76
N SER A 30 -11.62 -21.49 -15.88
CA SER A 30 -13.08 -21.44 -15.89
C SER A 30 -13.62 -21.24 -17.31
N VAL A 31 -14.78 -21.83 -17.54
CA VAL A 31 -15.57 -21.67 -18.75
C VAL A 31 -16.98 -21.25 -18.41
N SER A 32 -17.66 -20.63 -19.36
CA SER A 32 -19.10 -20.41 -19.31
C SER A 32 -19.76 -20.87 -20.60
N ASN A 33 -21.01 -21.29 -20.51
CA ASN A 33 -21.82 -21.58 -21.69
C ASN A 33 -22.68 -20.38 -22.15
N GLU A 34 -23.50 -20.59 -23.17
CA GLU A 34 -24.35 -19.57 -23.81
C GLU A 34 -25.38 -18.94 -22.85
N ILE A 35 -25.73 -19.66 -21.78
CA ILE A 35 -26.66 -19.19 -20.75
C ILE A 35 -25.94 -18.68 -19.49
N ASN A 36 -24.62 -18.45 -19.55
CA ASN A 36 -23.77 -18.00 -18.45
C ASN A 36 -23.70 -18.94 -17.24
N SER A 37 -23.98 -20.23 -17.43
CA SER A 37 -23.64 -21.24 -16.42
C SER A 37 -22.12 -21.39 -16.37
N MET A 38 -21.55 -21.44 -15.16
CA MET A 38 -20.11 -21.41 -14.93
C MET A 38 -19.59 -22.79 -14.56
N PHE A 39 -18.40 -23.11 -15.04
CA PHE A 39 -17.73 -24.36 -14.75
C PHE A 39 -16.25 -24.11 -14.49
N VAL A 40 -15.65 -24.92 -13.62
CA VAL A 40 -14.19 -25.07 -13.51
C VAL A 40 -13.78 -26.31 -14.31
N VAL A 41 -12.75 -26.16 -15.14
CA VAL A 41 -12.16 -27.23 -15.93
C VAL A 41 -10.76 -27.51 -15.38
N TYR A 42 -10.50 -28.77 -15.05
CA TYR A 42 -9.24 -29.22 -14.47
C TYR A 42 -8.67 -30.40 -15.26
N TRP A 43 -7.46 -30.25 -15.79
CA TRP A 43 -6.74 -31.33 -16.45
C TRP A 43 -6.28 -32.37 -15.44
N ILE A 44 -6.53 -33.65 -15.74
CA ILE A 44 -6.20 -34.79 -14.85
C ILE A 44 -5.21 -35.77 -15.49
N GLY A 45 -4.66 -35.44 -16.65
CA GLY A 45 -3.68 -36.24 -17.36
C GLY A 45 -4.05 -36.44 -18.82
N ASP A 46 -3.14 -37.05 -19.55
CA ASP A 46 -3.26 -37.46 -20.94
C ASP A 46 -3.18 -39.00 -21.05
N GLU A 47 -3.58 -39.50 -22.21
CA GLU A 47 -3.35 -40.85 -22.73
C GLU A 47 -2.78 -40.73 -24.14
N GLU A 48 -2.43 -41.84 -24.80
CA GLU A 48 -1.83 -41.80 -26.15
C GLU A 48 -2.71 -41.06 -27.18
N ASP A 49 -4.04 -41.16 -27.06
CA ASP A 49 -4.98 -40.68 -28.07
C ASP A 49 -5.85 -39.49 -27.61
N TYR A 50 -5.84 -39.14 -26.32
CA TYR A 50 -6.73 -38.12 -25.77
C TYR A 50 -6.24 -37.48 -24.46
N ASP A 51 -6.71 -36.25 -24.21
CA ASP A 51 -6.59 -35.60 -22.90
C ASP A 51 -7.79 -35.89 -22.00
N LYS A 52 -7.55 -36.02 -20.69
CA LYS A 52 -8.58 -36.20 -19.66
C LYS A 52 -8.79 -34.91 -18.86
N TRP A 53 -10.05 -34.50 -18.77
CA TRP A 53 -10.48 -33.28 -18.10
C TRP A 53 -11.62 -33.57 -17.13
N ILE A 54 -11.64 -32.87 -16.00
CA ILE A 54 -12.80 -32.81 -15.10
C ILE A 54 -13.48 -31.46 -15.25
N ILE A 55 -14.78 -31.49 -15.49
CA ILE A 55 -15.65 -30.31 -15.58
C ILE A 55 -16.58 -30.29 -14.38
N ILE A 56 -16.53 -29.20 -13.63
CA ILE A 56 -17.22 -29.02 -12.35
C ILE A 56 -18.17 -27.83 -12.48
N PRO A 57 -19.49 -28.03 -12.44
CA PRO A 57 -20.44 -26.94 -12.30
C PRO A 57 -20.16 -26.17 -11.01
N ILE A 58 -20.08 -24.84 -11.11
CA ILE A 58 -19.76 -23.97 -9.98
C ILE A 58 -20.63 -22.72 -9.99
N SER A 59 -21.06 -22.26 -8.82
CA SER A 59 -21.72 -20.99 -8.65
C SER A 59 -20.73 -19.82 -8.82
N LYS A 60 -21.27 -18.66 -9.17
CA LYS A 60 -20.47 -17.44 -9.30
C LYS A 60 -19.74 -17.09 -8.00
N ASP A 61 -20.42 -17.21 -6.86
CA ASP A 61 -19.87 -16.86 -5.55
C ASP A 61 -18.73 -17.82 -5.15
N ARG A 62 -18.90 -19.12 -5.40
CA ARG A 62 -17.84 -20.10 -5.12
C ARG A 62 -16.65 -19.94 -6.06
N LEU A 63 -16.88 -19.63 -7.33
CA LEU A 63 -15.81 -19.32 -8.28
C LEU A 63 -15.03 -18.07 -7.86
N GLU A 64 -15.72 -17.03 -7.38
CA GLU A 64 -15.06 -15.84 -6.83
C GLU A 64 -14.21 -16.16 -5.59
N HIS A 65 -14.68 -17.02 -4.69
CA HIS A 65 -13.87 -17.49 -3.55
C HIS A 65 -12.61 -18.24 -3.99
N PHE A 66 -12.70 -19.05 -5.04
CA PHE A 66 -11.56 -19.73 -5.62
C PHE A 66 -10.56 -18.75 -6.22
N GLU A 67 -11.04 -17.80 -7.02
CA GLU A 67 -10.22 -16.77 -7.66
C GLU A 67 -9.52 -15.85 -6.66
N ARG A 68 -10.16 -15.57 -5.52
CA ARG A 68 -9.59 -14.81 -4.41
C ARG A 68 -8.69 -15.64 -3.48
N LYS A 69 -8.37 -16.88 -3.84
CA LYS A 69 -7.56 -17.82 -3.04
C LYS A 69 -8.12 -18.05 -1.62
N ARG A 70 -9.45 -17.98 -1.44
CA ARG A 70 -10.11 -18.32 -0.17
C ARG A 70 -10.36 -19.82 -0.03
N ILE A 71 -10.48 -20.52 -1.16
CA ILE A 71 -10.52 -21.98 -1.22
C ILE A 71 -9.39 -22.46 -2.15
N ASP A 72 -8.80 -23.59 -1.82
CA ASP A 72 -7.73 -24.22 -2.60
C ASP A 72 -8.28 -25.08 -3.74
N ILE A 73 -7.40 -25.53 -4.65
CA ILE A 73 -7.78 -26.37 -5.80
C ILE A 73 -8.45 -27.66 -5.33
N ARG A 74 -7.94 -28.25 -4.25
CA ARG A 74 -8.51 -29.45 -3.63
C ARG A 74 -9.97 -29.25 -3.21
N SER A 75 -10.29 -28.11 -2.60
CA SER A 75 -11.64 -27.80 -2.11
C SER A 75 -12.65 -27.59 -3.23
N VAL A 76 -12.19 -27.11 -4.39
CA VAL A 76 -13.02 -27.05 -5.61
C VAL A 76 -13.34 -28.46 -6.11
N LEU A 77 -12.35 -29.36 -6.12
CA LEU A 77 -12.51 -30.74 -6.59
C LEU A 77 -13.38 -31.60 -5.66
N VAL A 78 -13.16 -31.51 -4.34
CA VAL A 78 -13.75 -32.43 -3.35
C VAL A 78 -15.08 -31.93 -2.79
N TYR A 79 -15.21 -30.62 -2.54
CA TYR A 79 -16.40 -30.04 -1.89
C TYR A 79 -17.29 -29.32 -2.91
N GLN A 80 -17.74 -30.05 -3.92
CA GLN A 80 -18.54 -29.50 -5.01
C GLN A 80 -19.98 -29.16 -4.55
N GLU A 81 -20.60 -28.20 -5.23
CA GLU A 81 -21.99 -27.78 -4.94
C GLU A 81 -23.03 -28.80 -5.46
N GLN A 82 -22.60 -29.69 -6.36
CA GLN A 82 -23.42 -30.76 -6.91
C GLN A 82 -22.83 -32.13 -6.57
N LYS A 83 -23.66 -33.18 -6.61
CA LYS A 83 -23.24 -34.56 -6.36
C LYS A 83 -22.54 -35.23 -7.54
N LEU A 84 -22.64 -34.62 -8.72
CA LEU A 84 -22.13 -35.16 -9.98
C LEU A 84 -21.16 -34.15 -10.60
N CYS A 85 -20.05 -34.67 -11.10
CA CYS A 85 -19.16 -33.98 -12.03
C CYS A 85 -18.96 -34.83 -13.28
N TYR A 86 -18.23 -34.28 -14.24
CA TYR A 86 -18.10 -34.88 -15.56
C TYR A 86 -16.63 -35.01 -15.90
N GLN A 87 -16.22 -36.19 -16.35
CA GLN A 87 -14.94 -36.38 -17.01
C GLN A 87 -15.16 -36.34 -18.51
N PHE A 88 -14.38 -35.53 -19.19
CA PHE A 88 -14.35 -35.43 -20.65
C PHE A 88 -13.00 -35.96 -21.13
N ASN A 89 -13.04 -36.94 -22.03
CA ASN A 89 -11.86 -37.40 -22.75
C ASN A 89 -11.92 -36.80 -24.16
N ILE A 90 -10.98 -35.92 -24.49
CA ILE A 90 -10.97 -35.16 -25.76
C ILE A 90 -9.87 -35.73 -26.66
N TYR A 91 -10.25 -36.37 -27.76
CA TYR A 91 -9.34 -37.08 -28.65
C TYR A 91 -8.61 -36.15 -29.61
N TYR A 92 -7.34 -36.43 -29.87
CA TYR A 92 -6.47 -35.55 -30.67
C TYR A 92 -6.78 -35.55 -32.17
N GLU A 93 -7.25 -36.67 -32.73
CA GLU A 93 -7.40 -36.83 -34.18
C GLU A 93 -8.64 -36.12 -34.75
N ASP A 94 -9.77 -36.22 -34.05
CA ASP A 94 -11.08 -35.79 -34.54
C ASP A 94 -11.82 -34.85 -33.56
N ASN A 95 -11.20 -34.53 -32.42
CA ASN A 95 -11.82 -33.76 -31.33
C ASN A 95 -13.13 -34.36 -30.82
N HIS A 96 -13.33 -35.68 -31.00
CA HIS A 96 -14.41 -36.42 -30.36
C HIS A 96 -14.28 -36.31 -28.84
N VAL A 97 -15.43 -36.31 -28.15
CA VAL A 97 -15.52 -36.19 -26.70
C VAL A 97 -16.27 -37.38 -26.12
N ASP A 98 -15.58 -38.21 -25.34
CA ASP A 98 -16.24 -39.19 -24.47
C ASP A 98 -16.58 -38.54 -23.12
N GLU A 99 -17.87 -38.49 -22.81
CA GLU A 99 -18.37 -38.00 -21.52
C GLU A 99 -18.63 -39.14 -20.54
N ILE A 100 -18.07 -39.00 -19.33
CA ILE A 100 -18.31 -39.91 -18.21
C ILE A 100 -18.83 -39.12 -17.01
N LYS A 101 -20.02 -39.47 -16.53
CA LYS A 101 -20.57 -38.90 -15.30
C LYS A 101 -19.92 -39.58 -14.08
N ILE A 102 -19.46 -38.78 -13.13
CA ILE A 102 -18.78 -39.23 -11.92
C ILE A 102 -19.53 -38.72 -10.70
N ASN A 103 -19.77 -39.59 -9.73
CA ASN A 103 -20.22 -39.16 -8.42
C ASN A 103 -19.03 -38.55 -7.66
N VAL A 104 -19.21 -37.35 -7.08
CA VAL A 104 -18.12 -36.64 -6.40
C VAL A 104 -17.50 -37.46 -5.27
N SER A 105 -18.28 -38.36 -4.64
CA SER A 105 -17.75 -39.28 -3.61
C SER A 105 -16.75 -40.31 -4.14
N GLU A 106 -16.78 -40.63 -5.44
CA GLU A 106 -15.88 -41.56 -6.12
C GLU A 106 -14.67 -40.85 -6.74
N LEU A 107 -14.64 -39.51 -6.74
CA LEU A 107 -13.62 -38.74 -7.47
C LEU A 107 -12.20 -39.04 -6.95
N ASN A 108 -12.04 -39.19 -5.64
CA ASN A 108 -10.76 -39.49 -5.01
C ASN A 108 -10.19 -40.86 -5.43
N GLU A 109 -11.04 -41.78 -5.89
CA GLU A 109 -10.62 -43.11 -6.37
C GLU A 109 -10.21 -43.07 -7.86
N LYS A 110 -10.75 -42.11 -8.61
CA LYS A 110 -10.55 -41.99 -10.07
C LYS A 110 -9.42 -41.04 -10.46
N ILE A 111 -9.10 -40.05 -9.64
CA ILE A 111 -8.07 -39.05 -9.94
C ILE A 111 -7.13 -38.82 -8.76
N LYS A 112 -5.89 -38.41 -9.07
CA LYS A 112 -4.96 -37.93 -8.06
C LYS A 112 -5.32 -36.51 -7.64
N ILE A 113 -5.88 -36.38 -6.45
CA ILE A 113 -6.28 -35.08 -5.89
C ILE A 113 -5.04 -34.30 -5.41
N PRO A 114 -4.95 -32.99 -5.68
CA PRO A 114 -3.89 -32.15 -5.13
C PRO A 114 -3.82 -32.14 -3.61
N GLU A 115 -2.63 -31.81 -3.09
CA GLU A 115 -2.42 -31.56 -1.67
C GLU A 115 -3.26 -30.36 -1.19
N PRO A 116 -3.71 -30.37 0.09
CA PRO A 116 -4.40 -29.23 0.66
C PRO A 116 -3.50 -27.98 0.70
N ASN A 117 -4.13 -26.80 0.69
CA ASN A 117 -3.51 -25.48 0.63
C ASN A 117 -2.75 -25.17 -0.67
N LEU A 118 -2.97 -25.92 -1.74
CA LEU A 118 -2.51 -25.57 -3.07
C LEU A 118 -3.51 -24.60 -3.73
N TYR A 119 -3.18 -23.32 -3.73
CA TYR A 119 -3.98 -22.26 -4.37
C TYR A 119 -3.51 -21.99 -5.79
N ILE A 120 -4.41 -21.41 -6.59
CA ILE A 120 -4.09 -20.98 -7.96
C ILE A 120 -2.97 -19.93 -7.99
N SER A 121 -2.18 -19.96 -9.05
CA SER A 121 -1.08 -19.04 -9.29
C SER A 121 -1.59 -17.63 -9.56
N SER A 122 -2.48 -17.48 -10.55
CA SER A 122 -2.98 -16.19 -11.04
C SER A 122 -4.42 -16.29 -11.54
N VAL A 123 -5.02 -15.16 -11.91
CA VAL A 123 -6.33 -15.13 -12.60
C VAL A 123 -6.17 -14.32 -13.88
N LEU A 124 -6.05 -15.02 -15.00
CA LEU A 124 -5.78 -14.42 -16.31
C LEU A 124 -7.06 -14.43 -17.16
N PRO A 125 -7.70 -13.29 -17.44
CA PRO A 125 -8.93 -13.26 -18.23
C PRO A 125 -8.63 -13.62 -19.68
N VAL A 126 -9.52 -14.39 -20.32
CA VAL A 126 -9.47 -14.70 -21.74
C VAL A 126 -10.43 -13.76 -22.46
N LEU A 127 -9.89 -12.97 -23.39
CA LEU A 127 -10.66 -12.03 -24.18
C LEU A 127 -11.47 -12.78 -25.25
N PRO A 128 -12.57 -12.21 -25.79
CA PRO A 128 -13.39 -12.86 -26.82
C PRO A 128 -12.62 -13.29 -28.08
N ASN A 129 -11.47 -12.67 -28.35
CA ASN A 129 -10.56 -13.01 -29.45
C ASN A 129 -9.52 -14.08 -29.08
N GLY A 130 -9.74 -14.83 -27.98
CA GLY A 130 -8.86 -15.87 -27.47
C GLY A 130 -7.56 -15.37 -26.83
N LYS A 131 -7.28 -14.07 -26.83
CA LYS A 131 -6.05 -13.53 -26.22
C LYS A 131 -6.15 -13.49 -24.71
N ILE A 132 -5.04 -13.79 -24.05
CA ILE A 132 -4.89 -13.65 -22.61
C ILE A 132 -4.76 -12.16 -22.27
N GLY A 133 -5.64 -11.67 -21.40
CA GLY A 133 -5.60 -10.33 -20.84
C GLY A 133 -4.61 -10.21 -19.68
N LYS A 134 -4.60 -9.04 -19.04
CA LYS A 134 -3.77 -8.81 -17.86
C LYS A 134 -4.33 -9.54 -16.65
N GLU A 135 -3.44 -10.04 -15.80
CA GLU A 135 -3.79 -10.66 -14.52
C GLU A 135 -4.74 -9.78 -13.70
N VAL A 136 -5.79 -10.39 -13.16
CA VAL A 136 -6.76 -9.72 -12.28
C VAL A 136 -6.13 -9.50 -10.93
N GLU A 137 -6.02 -8.23 -10.53
CA GLU A 137 -5.61 -7.86 -9.18
C GLU A 137 -6.82 -7.82 -8.25
N PHE A 138 -6.76 -8.61 -7.18
CA PHE A 138 -7.77 -8.57 -6.12
C PHE A 138 -7.39 -7.56 -5.04
N SER A 139 -8.38 -6.80 -4.59
CA SER A 139 -8.22 -5.93 -3.43
C SER A 139 -8.08 -6.74 -2.15
N THR A 140 -7.05 -6.41 -1.39
CA THR A 140 -6.79 -7.00 -0.05
C THR A 140 -7.68 -6.38 1.02
N HIS A 141 -8.02 -5.11 0.86
CA HIS A 141 -8.71 -4.28 1.85
C HIS A 141 -9.59 -3.24 1.16
N GLU A 142 -10.49 -2.67 1.94
CA GLU A 142 -11.31 -1.52 1.55
C GLU A 142 -11.22 -0.42 2.60
N ILE A 143 -11.11 0.83 2.14
CA ILE A 143 -11.39 2.01 2.97
C ILE A 143 -12.79 2.50 2.66
N HIS A 144 -13.61 2.60 3.70
CA HIS A 144 -14.96 3.15 3.66
C HIS A 144 -14.94 4.54 4.28
N VAL A 145 -15.41 5.53 3.53
CA VAL A 145 -15.56 6.91 4.01
C VAL A 145 -17.01 7.34 3.84
N GLU A 146 -17.66 7.61 4.97
CA GLU A 146 -19.02 8.11 5.02
C GLU A 146 -19.09 9.43 5.79
N LYS A 147 -20.14 10.21 5.57
CA LYS A 147 -20.40 11.42 6.35
C LYS A 147 -21.04 11.05 7.68
N THR A 148 -20.72 11.79 8.73
CA THR A 148 -21.48 11.67 9.99
C THR A 148 -22.94 12.02 9.74
N ALA A 149 -23.88 11.34 10.42
CA ALA A 149 -25.32 11.54 10.25
C ALA A 149 -25.79 13.00 10.44
N THR A 150 -25.03 13.81 11.17
CA THR A 150 -25.31 15.23 11.41
C THR A 150 -24.73 16.18 10.36
N SER A 151 -23.98 15.69 9.36
CA SER A 151 -23.37 16.53 8.32
C SER A 151 -24.37 16.78 7.19
N VAL A 152 -24.57 18.05 6.84
CA VAL A 152 -25.48 18.47 5.76
C VAL A 152 -24.73 18.59 4.42
N GLU A 153 -23.40 18.72 4.46
CA GLU A 153 -22.58 18.86 3.26
C GLU A 153 -22.25 17.52 2.60
N PRO A 154 -22.25 17.45 1.26
CA PRO A 154 -21.90 16.24 0.55
C PRO A 154 -20.45 15.83 0.81
N LEU A 155 -20.17 14.54 0.67
CA LEU A 155 -18.81 14.04 0.62
C LEU A 155 -18.17 14.47 -0.71
N VAL A 156 -17.09 15.26 -0.64
CA VAL A 156 -16.39 15.79 -1.81
C VAL A 156 -15.05 15.10 -2.01
N LEU A 157 -14.61 14.98 -3.27
CA LEU A 157 -13.38 14.28 -3.65
C LEU A 157 -12.17 14.78 -2.87
N LYS A 158 -12.00 16.10 -2.72
CA LYS A 158 -10.90 16.70 -1.96
C LYS A 158 -10.80 16.17 -0.52
N GLY A 159 -11.94 16.01 0.15
CA GLY A 159 -11.98 15.50 1.53
C GLY A 159 -11.59 14.03 1.60
N VAL A 160 -12.12 13.23 0.67
CA VAL A 160 -11.81 11.80 0.58
C VAL A 160 -10.35 11.55 0.23
N SER A 161 -9.80 12.29 -0.74
CA SER A 161 -8.39 12.21 -1.13
C SER A 161 -7.46 12.52 0.04
N LYS A 162 -7.76 13.56 0.85
CA LYS A 162 -6.97 13.90 2.04
C LYS A 162 -6.97 12.76 3.06
N LEU A 163 -8.12 12.13 3.32
CA LEU A 163 -8.21 10.99 4.23
C LEU A 163 -7.34 9.81 3.77
N PHE A 164 -7.36 9.50 2.47
CA PHE A 164 -6.53 8.43 1.92
C PHE A 164 -5.04 8.75 1.99
N GLU A 165 -4.66 10.00 1.72
CA GLU A 165 -3.28 10.46 1.88
C GLU A 165 -2.81 10.30 3.33
N CYS A 166 -3.57 10.81 4.30
CA CYS A 166 -3.25 10.68 5.72
C CYS A 166 -3.17 9.22 6.18
N PHE A 167 -4.08 8.35 5.72
CA PHE A 167 -4.01 6.93 6.06
C PHE A 167 -2.83 6.23 5.39
N ASN A 168 -2.52 6.53 4.13
CA ASN A 168 -1.36 5.98 3.44
C ASN A 168 -0.04 6.38 4.13
N ASP A 169 0.06 7.63 4.58
CA ASP A 169 1.23 8.11 5.33
C ASP A 169 1.33 7.44 6.71
N PHE A 170 0.19 7.27 7.39
CA PHE A 170 0.11 6.51 8.63
C PHE A 170 0.55 5.05 8.45
N TYR A 171 0.02 4.37 7.44
CA TYR A 171 0.41 3.01 7.07
C TYR A 171 1.91 2.89 6.80
N SER A 172 2.44 3.78 5.96
CA SER A 172 3.86 3.84 5.61
C SER A 172 4.75 4.08 6.84
N SER A 173 4.28 4.91 7.79
CA SER A 173 5.01 5.18 9.04
C SER A 173 5.08 3.96 9.96
N ILE A 174 4.01 3.16 10.02
CA ILE A 174 3.98 1.90 10.79
C ILE A 174 5.00 0.92 10.20
N LEU A 175 4.97 0.70 8.88
CA LEU A 175 5.91 -0.20 8.22
C LEU A 175 7.37 0.22 8.42
N ALA A 176 7.65 1.52 8.36
CA ALA A 176 8.99 2.05 8.59
C ALA A 176 9.52 1.75 10.01
N ALA A 177 8.64 1.71 11.02
CA ALA A 177 9.02 1.31 12.38
C ALA A 177 9.45 -0.17 12.46
N PHE A 178 8.90 -1.02 11.57
CA PHE A 178 9.26 -2.44 11.43
C PHE A 178 10.38 -2.72 10.41
N ASP A 179 11.01 -1.69 9.82
CA ASP A 179 11.98 -1.82 8.70
C ASP A 179 11.40 -2.52 7.45
N GLU A 180 10.08 -2.43 7.27
CA GLU A 180 9.33 -2.99 6.14
C GLU A 180 8.91 -1.90 5.15
N LYS A 181 8.54 -2.30 3.93
CA LYS A 181 8.03 -1.40 2.89
C LYS A 181 6.91 -2.05 2.12
N ASP A 182 5.93 -1.24 1.76
CA ASP A 182 4.79 -1.64 0.93
C ASP A 182 4.19 -0.41 0.24
N VAL A 183 3.31 -0.64 -0.73
CA VAL A 183 2.59 0.41 -1.45
C VAL A 183 1.11 0.06 -1.48
N MET A 184 0.26 1.03 -1.13
CA MET A 184 -1.18 0.91 -1.34
C MET A 184 -1.52 1.26 -2.80
N SER A 185 -1.99 0.28 -3.56
CA SER A 185 -2.41 0.46 -4.95
C SER A 185 -3.93 0.39 -5.08
N PRO A 186 -4.59 1.42 -5.67
CA PRO A 186 -6.04 1.42 -5.83
C PRO A 186 -6.46 0.37 -6.86
N VAL A 187 -7.52 -0.38 -6.54
CA VAL A 187 -8.11 -1.42 -7.40
C VAL A 187 -9.45 -0.96 -7.97
N SER A 188 -10.34 -0.42 -7.14
CA SER A 188 -11.65 0.08 -7.60
C SER A 188 -12.27 1.07 -6.61
N GLY A 189 -13.18 1.92 -7.09
CA GLY A 189 -13.95 2.86 -6.28
C GLY A 189 -15.45 2.73 -6.53
N ARG A 190 -16.28 2.81 -5.47
CA ARG A 190 -17.74 2.74 -5.58
C ARG A 190 -18.41 3.98 -4.94
N PRO A 191 -19.46 4.55 -5.57
CA PRO A 191 -20.22 5.68 -5.02
C PRO A 191 -21.27 5.22 -3.97
N GLY A 192 -21.65 6.12 -3.07
CA GLY A 192 -22.64 5.88 -2.00
C GLY A 192 -21.98 5.34 -0.73
N SER A 193 -21.53 6.24 0.16
CA SER A 193 -20.32 6.06 0.98
C SER A 193 -19.11 5.79 0.07
N PHE A 194 -18.07 6.63 0.12
CA PHE A 194 -16.96 6.44 -0.80
C PHE A 194 -16.15 5.24 -0.34
N VAL A 195 -16.18 4.17 -1.13
CA VAL A 195 -15.41 2.95 -0.85
C VAL A 195 -14.26 2.86 -1.84
N LEU A 196 -13.03 2.80 -1.33
CA LEU A 196 -11.82 2.53 -2.10
C LEU A 196 -11.31 1.12 -1.78
N SER A 197 -11.38 0.24 -2.76
CA SER A 197 -10.72 -1.06 -2.72
C SER A 197 -9.25 -0.90 -3.12
N PHE A 198 -8.34 -1.50 -2.35
CA PHE A 198 -6.91 -1.42 -2.64
C PHE A 198 -6.16 -2.72 -2.32
N LYS A 199 -4.98 -2.85 -2.94
CA LYS A 199 -4.00 -3.91 -2.66
C LYS A 199 -2.85 -3.34 -1.84
N ALA A 200 -2.47 -4.06 -0.79
CA ALA A 200 -1.30 -3.81 0.04
C ALA A 200 -0.80 -5.15 0.60
N ASP A 201 0.39 -5.58 0.19
CA ASP A 201 0.91 -6.92 0.46
C ASP A 201 1.23 -7.16 1.94
N LYS A 202 1.51 -6.09 2.69
CA LYS A 202 1.91 -6.14 4.11
C LYS A 202 0.81 -5.74 5.08
N MET A 203 -0.38 -5.35 4.60
CA MET A 203 -1.44 -4.81 5.47
C MET A 203 -1.92 -5.85 6.50
N GLN A 204 -2.05 -7.13 6.09
CA GLN A 204 -2.42 -8.22 7.01
C GLN A 204 -1.47 -8.36 8.21
N GLN A 205 -0.18 -8.03 8.03
CA GLN A 205 0.81 -8.14 9.09
C GLN A 205 0.59 -7.10 10.20
N ILE A 206 0.01 -5.95 9.85
CA ILE A 206 -0.25 -4.87 10.80
C ILE A 206 -1.70 -4.85 11.31
N GLU A 207 -2.60 -5.65 10.73
CA GLU A 207 -4.00 -5.77 11.19
C GLU A 207 -4.11 -5.96 12.72
N PRO A 208 -3.31 -6.83 13.39
CA PRO A 208 -3.42 -7.01 14.83
C PRO A 208 -3.11 -5.73 15.64
N LEU A 209 -2.19 -4.90 15.15
CA LEU A 209 -1.87 -3.61 15.78
C LEU A 209 -3.04 -2.63 15.60
N LEU A 210 -3.58 -2.54 14.39
CA LEU A 210 -4.70 -1.66 14.06
C LEU A 210 -5.98 -2.06 14.79
N LYS A 211 -6.27 -3.36 14.92
CA LYS A 211 -7.39 -3.89 15.72
C LYS A 211 -7.25 -3.50 17.20
N LYS A 212 -6.05 -3.61 17.79
CA LYS A 212 -5.81 -3.14 19.16
C LYS A 212 -6.03 -1.63 19.31
N LEU A 213 -5.60 -0.84 18.32
CA LEU A 213 -5.86 0.60 18.29
C LEU A 213 -7.37 0.88 18.21
N ASN A 214 -8.10 0.15 17.38
CA ASN A 214 -9.55 0.24 17.26
C ASN A 214 -10.24 -0.05 18.60
N ASP A 215 -9.88 -1.14 19.28
CA ASP A 215 -10.46 -1.51 20.58
C ASP A 215 -10.19 -0.46 21.66
N LEU A 216 -8.99 0.14 21.64
CA LEU A 216 -8.60 1.24 22.52
C LEU A 216 -9.48 2.47 22.26
N ILE A 217 -9.67 2.84 20.99
CA ILE A 217 -10.50 3.97 20.57
C ILE A 217 -11.95 3.75 21.03
N LEU A 218 -12.53 2.58 20.73
CA LEU A 218 -13.89 2.21 21.14
C LEU A 218 -14.07 2.26 22.66
N SER A 219 -13.06 1.85 23.41
CA SER A 219 -13.08 1.82 24.88
C SER A 219 -12.66 3.14 25.55
N ARG A 220 -12.31 4.17 24.78
CA ARG A 220 -11.79 5.47 25.26
C ARG A 220 -10.59 5.34 26.23
N LYS A 221 -9.68 4.42 25.95
CA LYS A 221 -8.50 4.12 26.78
C LYS A 221 -7.31 5.04 26.46
N ASP A 222 -6.21 4.89 27.20
CA ASP A 222 -5.00 5.72 27.03
C ASP A 222 -4.31 5.50 25.68
N ILE A 223 -4.55 6.41 24.74
CA ILE A 223 -3.94 6.40 23.40
C ILE A 223 -2.44 6.75 23.45
N ILE A 224 -1.98 7.52 24.43
CA ILE A 224 -0.60 8.00 24.49
C ILE A 224 0.34 6.88 24.91
N GLY A 225 -0.04 6.11 25.94
CA GLY A 225 0.66 4.89 26.31
C GLY A 225 0.77 3.92 25.14
N PHE A 226 -0.32 3.73 24.39
CA PHE A 226 -0.35 2.83 23.23
C PHE A 226 0.55 3.30 22.08
N VAL A 227 0.50 4.59 21.72
CA VAL A 227 1.36 5.16 20.67
C VAL A 227 2.83 4.98 21.01
N LYS A 228 3.22 5.23 22.27
CA LYS A 228 4.61 5.04 22.74
C LYS A 228 5.03 3.57 22.73
N GLN A 229 4.20 2.68 23.26
CA GLN A 229 4.53 1.25 23.37
C GLN A 229 4.67 0.56 22.01
N ASN A 230 3.95 1.04 21.00
CA ASN A 230 3.94 0.44 19.66
C ASN A 230 4.70 1.27 18.62
N ASN A 231 5.49 2.27 19.05
CA ASN A 231 6.30 3.13 18.17
C ASN A 231 5.51 3.79 17.03
N ILE A 232 4.27 4.20 17.31
CA ILE A 232 3.38 4.81 16.31
C ILE A 232 3.77 6.28 16.11
N ASP A 233 3.76 6.74 14.86
CA ASP A 233 4.00 8.15 14.55
C ASP A 233 2.78 9.01 14.95
N ALA A 234 2.93 9.77 16.04
CA ALA A 234 1.86 10.59 16.57
C ALA A 234 1.41 11.70 15.61
N GLN A 235 2.30 12.20 14.74
CA GLN A 235 1.92 13.23 13.76
C GLN A 235 1.03 12.62 12.66
N MET A 236 1.38 11.44 12.16
CA MET A 236 0.59 10.76 11.12
C MET A 236 -0.78 10.33 11.66
N LEU A 237 -0.82 9.80 12.88
CA LEU A 237 -2.08 9.45 13.54
C LEU A 237 -2.94 10.70 13.80
N SER A 238 -2.33 11.78 14.28
CA SER A 238 -3.04 13.06 14.50
C SER A 238 -3.56 13.62 13.18
N ALA A 239 -2.78 13.56 12.09
CA ALA A 239 -3.22 14.04 10.78
C ALA A 239 -4.44 13.26 10.24
N LEU A 240 -4.46 11.93 10.44
CA LEU A 240 -5.64 11.12 10.11
C LEU A 240 -6.87 11.57 10.92
N PHE A 241 -6.71 11.78 12.23
CA PHE A 241 -7.82 12.20 13.11
C PHE A 241 -8.33 13.59 12.74
N GLU A 242 -7.43 14.55 12.53
CA GLU A 242 -7.79 15.90 12.06
C GLU A 242 -8.49 15.85 10.70
N SER A 243 -8.02 15.02 9.77
CA SER A 243 -8.70 14.86 8.48
C SER A 243 -10.12 14.33 8.65
N VAL A 244 -10.37 13.39 9.58
CA VAL A 244 -11.73 12.89 9.88
C VAL A 244 -12.62 13.99 10.45
N ILE A 245 -12.07 14.85 11.31
CA ILE A 245 -12.78 15.98 11.93
C ILE A 245 -13.14 17.03 10.88
N GLU A 246 -12.15 17.49 10.11
CA GLU A 246 -12.30 18.53 9.09
C GLU A 246 -13.31 18.12 8.01
N THR A 247 -13.30 16.86 7.57
CA THR A 247 -14.25 16.39 6.55
C THR A 247 -15.60 15.99 7.13
N SER A 248 -15.73 15.99 8.46
CA SER A 248 -16.89 15.48 9.20
C SER A 248 -17.31 14.08 8.74
N SER A 249 -16.33 13.18 8.73
CA SER A 249 -16.47 11.83 8.19
C SER A 249 -16.38 10.74 9.28
N CYS A 250 -16.67 9.51 8.88
CA CYS A 250 -16.27 8.29 9.55
C CYS A 250 -15.31 7.56 8.60
N PHE A 251 -14.13 7.23 9.10
CA PHE A 251 -13.14 6.42 8.39
C PHE A 251 -13.24 4.97 8.87
N GLU A 252 -13.29 4.02 7.96
CA GLU A 252 -13.26 2.60 8.27
C GLU A 252 -12.33 1.85 7.32
N LEU A 253 -11.49 0.99 7.89
CA LEU A 253 -10.65 0.03 7.18
C LEU A 253 -11.21 -1.37 7.40
N LYS A 254 -11.51 -2.08 6.31
CA LYS A 254 -12.05 -3.44 6.30
C LYS A 254 -11.11 -4.40 5.57
N SER A 255 -10.94 -5.61 6.08
CA SER A 255 -10.19 -6.67 5.39
C SER A 255 -11.11 -7.42 4.42
N ASN A 256 -10.69 -7.54 3.17
CA ASN A 256 -11.43 -8.34 2.18
C ASN A 256 -11.12 -9.84 2.30
N VAL A 257 -10.25 -10.24 3.22
CA VAL A 257 -9.94 -11.66 3.46
C VAL A 257 -10.81 -12.21 4.57
N THR A 258 -10.88 -11.52 5.70
CA THR A 258 -11.65 -11.96 6.88
C THR A 258 -13.04 -11.34 6.98
N ASP A 259 -13.33 -10.29 6.19
CA ASP A 259 -14.52 -9.44 6.31
C ASP A 259 -14.59 -8.61 7.62
N ASP A 260 -13.51 -8.62 8.41
CA ASP A 260 -13.45 -7.87 9.67
C ASP A 260 -13.22 -6.37 9.47
N ILE A 261 -13.81 -5.57 10.36
CA ILE A 261 -13.42 -4.17 10.55
C ILE A 261 -12.10 -4.15 11.33
N ILE A 262 -11.08 -3.55 10.72
CA ILE A 262 -9.72 -3.48 11.24
C ILE A 262 -9.52 -2.22 12.07
N LEU A 263 -9.99 -1.08 11.56
CA LEU A 263 -9.90 0.21 12.23
C LEU A 263 -11.10 1.08 11.84
N ARG A 264 -11.80 1.64 12.83
CA ARG A 264 -12.85 2.64 12.62
C ARG A 264 -12.55 3.88 13.45
N VAL A 265 -12.54 5.03 12.79
CA VAL A 265 -12.35 6.35 13.42
C VAL A 265 -13.56 7.23 13.08
N ARG A 266 -14.45 7.38 14.05
CA ARG A 266 -15.59 8.32 13.96
C ARG A 266 -15.12 9.72 14.35
N LYS A 267 -15.76 10.75 13.80
CA LYS A 267 -15.53 12.15 14.20
C LYS A 267 -15.50 12.35 15.72
N THR A 268 -16.49 11.81 16.44
CA THR A 268 -16.59 11.97 17.90
C THR A 268 -15.44 11.34 18.66
N ASP A 269 -14.88 10.24 18.14
CA ASP A 269 -13.73 9.58 18.73
C ASP A 269 -12.45 10.35 18.40
N ALA A 270 -12.33 10.88 17.18
CA ALA A 270 -11.22 11.74 16.78
C ALA A 270 -11.16 13.02 17.61
N GLU A 271 -12.30 13.70 17.81
CA GLU A 271 -12.42 14.90 18.65
C GLU A 271 -12.00 14.64 20.10
N PHE A 272 -12.35 13.47 20.64
CA PHE A 272 -11.97 13.07 22.00
C PHE A 272 -10.45 13.00 22.20
N TYR A 273 -9.71 12.51 21.20
CA TYR A 273 -8.25 12.33 21.30
C TYR A 273 -7.43 13.47 20.70
N SER A 274 -7.99 14.29 19.80
CA SER A 274 -7.30 15.32 19.03
C SER A 274 -6.39 16.19 19.89
N GLY A 275 -6.91 16.79 20.97
CA GLY A 275 -6.12 17.66 21.84
C GLY A 275 -4.91 16.97 22.48
N THR A 276 -5.03 15.69 22.83
CA THR A 276 -3.93 14.92 23.42
C THR A 276 -2.91 14.49 22.37
N LEU A 277 -3.37 14.04 21.19
CA LEU A 277 -2.52 13.66 20.07
C LEU A 277 -1.74 14.85 19.52
N ILE A 278 -2.37 16.03 19.34
CA ILE A 278 -1.70 17.27 18.93
C ILE A 278 -0.60 17.65 19.92
N LYS A 279 -0.90 17.60 21.23
CA LYS A 279 0.09 17.90 22.27
C LYS A 279 1.27 16.94 22.23
N MET A 280 1.05 15.65 21.94
CA MET A 280 2.14 14.69 21.75
C MET A 280 2.89 14.94 20.44
N ALA A 281 2.19 15.20 19.34
CA ALA A 281 2.72 15.43 18.01
C ALA A 281 3.68 16.64 17.95
N THR A 282 3.44 17.67 18.77
CA THR A 282 4.34 18.83 18.90
C THR A 282 5.60 18.53 19.73
N GLN A 283 5.59 17.48 20.55
CA GLN A 283 6.72 17.07 21.38
C GLN A 283 7.63 16.02 20.72
N VAL A 284 7.23 15.51 19.56
CA VAL A 284 7.96 14.49 18.80
C VAL A 284 8.30 15.00 17.40
N VAL A 285 9.27 14.35 16.77
CA VAL A 285 9.65 14.57 15.38
C VAL A 285 9.25 13.34 14.59
N SER A 286 8.42 13.52 13.56
CA SER A 286 8.06 12.41 12.68
C SER A 286 9.27 11.96 11.88
N SER A 287 9.31 10.66 11.56
CA SER A 287 10.31 10.12 10.65
C SER A 287 10.35 10.88 9.32
N TYR A 288 9.23 11.43 8.81
CA TYR A 288 9.23 12.20 7.57
C TYR A 288 10.02 13.51 7.71
N GLN A 289 10.06 14.13 8.89
CA GLN A 289 10.69 15.45 9.07
C GLN A 289 12.22 15.38 9.20
N VAL A 290 12.78 14.20 9.44
CA VAL A 290 14.22 14.01 9.60
C VAL A 290 14.87 13.81 8.22
N PRO A 291 15.86 14.62 7.81
CA PRO A 291 16.51 14.46 6.51
C PRO A 291 17.20 13.09 6.39
N GLN A 292 17.28 12.60 5.15
CA GLN A 292 18.02 11.37 4.83
C GLN A 292 19.26 11.62 3.95
N ALA A 293 19.29 12.75 3.26
CA ALA A 293 20.35 13.12 2.33
C ALA A 293 21.39 13.99 3.03
N ASN A 294 22.62 13.52 3.14
CA ASN A 294 23.66 14.12 4.00
C ASN A 294 24.46 15.27 3.34
N LEU A 295 24.56 15.32 2.02
CA LEU A 295 25.37 16.31 1.32
C LEU A 295 24.59 17.58 0.96
N ILE A 296 24.77 18.66 1.72
CA ILE A 296 24.07 19.93 1.48
C ILE A 296 24.32 20.49 0.07
N GLU A 297 25.51 20.32 -0.48
CA GLU A 297 25.87 20.78 -1.83
C GLU A 297 25.04 20.10 -2.91
N GLN A 298 24.72 18.82 -2.71
CA GLN A 298 23.87 18.08 -3.62
C GLN A 298 22.41 18.51 -3.50
N VAL A 299 21.97 18.98 -2.32
CA VAL A 299 20.66 19.66 -2.18
C VAL A 299 20.64 20.93 -3.03
N PHE A 300 21.70 21.76 -2.97
CA PHE A 300 21.80 22.97 -3.79
C PHE A 300 21.75 22.66 -5.28
N LYS A 301 22.48 21.62 -5.73
CA LYS A 301 22.46 21.16 -7.12
C LYS A 301 21.05 20.77 -7.59
N ILE A 302 20.27 20.07 -6.75
CA ILE A 302 18.88 19.71 -7.09
C ILE A 302 17.99 20.95 -7.26
N VAL A 303 18.13 21.94 -6.38
CA VAL A 303 17.36 23.20 -6.47
C VAL A 303 17.74 23.98 -7.73
N GLU A 304 19.03 24.06 -8.05
CA GLU A 304 19.53 24.70 -9.26
C GLU A 304 19.03 24.02 -10.55
N LEU A 305 19.09 22.69 -10.62
CA LEU A 305 18.56 21.94 -11.76
C LEU A 305 17.06 22.16 -11.94
N LYS A 306 16.29 22.22 -10.84
CA LYS A 306 14.85 22.52 -10.90
C LYS A 306 14.57 23.96 -11.35
N TRP A 307 15.37 24.92 -10.91
CA TRP A 307 15.26 26.30 -11.36
C TRP A 307 15.54 26.45 -12.86
N GLN A 308 16.48 25.65 -13.38
CA GLN A 308 16.79 25.57 -14.81
C GLN A 308 15.81 24.68 -15.61
N GLU A 309 14.72 24.22 -15.00
CA GLU A 309 13.72 23.31 -15.61
C GLU A 309 14.31 22.01 -16.17
N LYS A 310 15.46 21.56 -15.65
CA LYS A 310 16.12 20.33 -16.09
C LYS A 310 15.49 19.11 -15.43
N HIS A 311 15.32 18.06 -16.21
CA HIS A 311 14.87 16.76 -15.70
C HIS A 311 15.91 16.17 -14.73
N LEU A 312 15.46 15.74 -13.55
CA LEU A 312 16.30 15.10 -12.56
C LEU A 312 16.43 13.62 -12.88
N ASN A 313 17.63 13.16 -13.22
CA ASN A 313 17.94 11.77 -13.52
C ASN A 313 19.41 11.48 -13.19
N LEU A 314 19.84 10.24 -13.42
CA LEU A 314 21.23 9.82 -13.17
C LEU A 314 22.26 10.69 -13.90
N ILE A 315 21.96 11.13 -15.13
CA ILE A 315 22.88 11.92 -15.96
C ILE A 315 23.02 13.34 -15.40
N SER A 316 21.91 14.01 -15.08
CA SER A 316 21.94 15.40 -14.61
C SER A 316 22.41 15.52 -13.15
N THR A 317 22.01 14.58 -12.31
CA THR A 317 22.24 14.66 -10.85
C THR A 317 23.46 13.87 -10.39
N GLY A 318 23.82 12.77 -11.09
CA GLY A 318 24.77 11.76 -10.62
C GLY A 318 24.17 10.79 -9.59
N LEU A 319 22.84 10.78 -9.42
CA LEU A 319 22.13 10.01 -8.40
C LEU A 319 21.11 9.07 -9.03
N ASP A 320 20.88 7.92 -8.41
CA ASP A 320 19.71 7.09 -8.75
C ASP A 320 18.41 7.77 -8.33
N ASN A 321 17.28 7.29 -8.88
CA ASN A 321 15.96 7.86 -8.63
C ASN A 321 15.59 7.92 -7.14
N ARG A 322 16.00 6.94 -6.33
CA ARG A 322 15.70 6.91 -4.90
C ARG A 322 16.44 8.03 -4.18
N HIS A 323 17.72 8.22 -4.47
CA HIS A 323 18.50 9.32 -3.89
C HIS A 323 18.00 10.68 -4.38
N ILE A 324 17.61 10.81 -5.65
CA ILE A 324 16.98 12.04 -6.16
C ILE A 324 15.79 12.44 -5.29
N LEU A 325 14.90 11.50 -4.97
CA LEU A 325 13.75 11.76 -4.10
C LEU A 325 14.17 12.21 -2.69
N TYR A 326 15.22 11.62 -2.11
CA TYR A 326 15.75 12.04 -0.81
C TYR A 326 16.30 13.47 -0.83
N TYR A 327 16.98 13.88 -1.90
CA TYR A 327 17.49 15.25 -2.02
C TYR A 327 16.39 16.27 -2.33
N ILE A 328 15.37 15.91 -3.12
CA ILE A 328 14.17 16.75 -3.30
C ILE A 328 13.49 16.98 -1.94
N HIS A 329 13.35 15.91 -1.16
CA HIS A 329 12.74 15.99 0.16
C HIS A 329 13.57 16.83 1.14
N ALA A 330 14.90 16.67 1.15
CA ALA A 330 15.80 17.53 1.92
C ALA A 330 15.67 19.01 1.53
N ALA A 331 15.53 19.33 0.24
CA ALA A 331 15.30 20.70 -0.21
C ALA A 331 13.95 21.27 0.29
N LYS A 332 12.91 20.43 0.41
CA LYS A 332 11.64 20.82 1.04
C LYS A 332 11.80 21.09 2.54
N ILE A 333 12.54 20.25 3.27
CA ILE A 333 12.83 20.46 4.71
C ILE A 333 13.49 21.83 4.93
N LEU A 334 14.44 22.20 4.07
CA LEU A 334 15.14 23.50 4.14
C LEU A 334 14.31 24.68 3.62
N GLY A 335 13.06 24.47 3.18
CA GLY A 335 12.20 25.52 2.62
C GLY A 335 12.63 26.03 1.24
N LEU A 336 13.54 25.33 0.55
CA LEU A 336 14.05 25.71 -0.78
C LEU A 336 13.12 25.28 -1.91
N LEU A 337 12.29 24.26 -1.66
CA LEU A 337 11.22 23.82 -2.56
C LEU A 337 9.88 23.90 -1.83
N ASN A 338 8.83 24.25 -2.57
CA ASN A 338 7.45 24.21 -2.11
C ASN A 338 6.94 22.76 -2.02
N SER A 339 5.77 22.57 -1.38
CA SER A 339 5.13 21.25 -1.24
C SER A 339 4.87 20.56 -2.59
N ASN A 340 4.43 21.33 -3.60
CA ASN A 340 4.24 20.89 -4.98
C ASN A 340 5.56 20.63 -5.75
N GLY A 341 6.71 20.91 -5.13
CA GLY A 341 8.03 20.67 -5.69
C GLY A 341 8.59 21.78 -6.58
N SER A 342 7.90 22.91 -6.76
CA SER A 342 8.47 24.09 -7.41
C SER A 342 9.50 24.79 -6.52
N VAL A 343 10.40 25.58 -7.11
CA VAL A 343 11.42 26.33 -6.37
C VAL A 343 10.75 27.48 -5.60
N SER A 344 11.05 27.61 -4.30
CA SER A 344 10.52 28.68 -3.45
C SER A 344 11.31 29.99 -3.65
N ALA A 345 10.83 31.11 -3.10
CA ALA A 345 11.58 32.37 -3.13
C ALA A 345 12.97 32.24 -2.47
N LEU A 346 13.08 31.49 -1.37
CA LEU A 346 14.36 31.17 -0.73
C LEU A 346 15.24 30.30 -1.63
N GLY A 347 14.65 29.35 -2.35
CA GLY A 347 15.34 28.53 -3.34
C GLY A 347 15.91 29.35 -4.50
N GLN A 348 15.17 30.35 -4.99
CA GLN A 348 15.63 31.27 -6.04
C GLN A 348 16.82 32.10 -5.54
N GLN A 349 16.67 32.71 -4.38
CA GLN A 349 17.73 33.48 -3.74
C GLN A 349 18.99 32.62 -3.52
N LEU A 350 18.82 31.35 -3.19
CA LEU A 350 19.93 30.41 -3.04
C LEU A 350 20.67 30.19 -4.37
N VAL A 351 19.94 29.93 -5.47
CA VAL A 351 20.57 29.70 -6.79
C VAL A 351 21.34 30.92 -7.27
N GLU A 352 20.83 32.13 -7.03
CA GLU A 352 21.46 33.40 -7.42
C GLU A 352 22.61 33.83 -6.51
N SER A 353 22.86 33.11 -5.42
CA SER A 353 23.86 33.48 -4.41
C SER A 353 25.20 32.76 -4.60
N ASP A 354 26.28 33.39 -4.12
CA ASP A 354 27.56 32.74 -3.91
C ASP A 354 27.49 31.61 -2.85
N TYR A 355 28.53 30.79 -2.78
CA TYR A 355 28.55 29.59 -1.94
C TYR A 355 28.33 29.89 -0.45
N ASP A 356 28.96 30.93 0.10
CA ASP A 356 28.84 31.27 1.52
C ASP A 356 27.41 31.74 1.85
N LYS A 357 26.80 32.52 0.96
CA LYS A 357 25.41 32.94 1.11
C LYS A 357 24.43 31.78 0.91
N ARG A 358 24.72 30.79 0.05
CA ARG A 358 23.93 29.54 -0.04
C ARG A 358 23.93 28.79 1.29
N LEU A 359 25.08 28.67 1.94
CA LEU A 359 25.20 28.03 3.25
C LEU A 359 24.42 28.80 4.33
N ARG A 360 24.46 30.14 4.34
CA ARG A 360 23.64 30.97 5.25
C ARG A 360 22.14 30.72 5.10
N ILE A 361 21.66 30.71 3.85
CA ILE A 361 20.24 30.46 3.57
C ILE A 361 19.85 29.05 4.08
N ALA A 362 20.68 28.05 3.81
CA ALA A 362 20.44 26.69 4.26
C ALA A 362 20.49 26.54 5.79
N ALA A 363 21.40 27.23 6.47
CA ALA A 363 21.51 27.25 7.93
C ALA A 363 20.22 27.78 8.58
N ARG A 364 19.67 28.87 8.03
CA ARG A 364 18.37 29.42 8.47
C ARG A 364 17.20 28.51 8.12
N GLY A 365 17.20 27.92 6.92
CA GLY A 365 16.21 26.91 6.53
C GLY A 365 16.21 25.71 7.47
N PHE A 366 17.38 25.25 7.91
CA PHE A 366 17.48 24.15 8.87
C PHE A 366 16.99 24.54 10.26
N GLU A 367 17.42 25.68 10.81
CA GLU A 367 16.99 26.20 12.11
C GLU A 367 15.46 26.32 12.21
N THR A 368 14.82 26.81 11.15
CA THR A 368 13.36 27.02 11.08
C THR A 368 12.58 25.77 10.70
N SER A 369 13.25 24.71 10.26
CA SER A 369 12.61 23.42 10.00
C SER A 369 12.13 22.78 11.31
N HIS A 370 11.06 21.98 11.25
CA HIS A 370 10.53 21.30 12.45
C HIS A 370 11.59 20.46 13.17
N CYS A 371 12.41 19.72 12.41
CA CYS A 371 13.48 18.90 12.99
C CYS A 371 14.59 19.74 13.63
N GLY A 372 15.03 20.82 12.97
CA GLY A 372 16.07 21.71 13.50
C GLY A 372 15.60 22.45 14.75
N TRP A 373 14.41 23.06 14.69
CA TRP A 373 13.81 23.73 15.84
C TRP A 373 13.61 22.80 17.03
N ALA A 374 13.12 21.57 16.79
CA ALA A 374 12.93 20.57 17.84
C ALA A 374 14.26 20.14 18.46
N TRP A 375 15.33 20.04 17.67
CA TRP A 375 16.66 19.68 18.17
C TRP A 375 17.24 20.80 19.04
N ILE A 376 17.20 22.04 18.58
CA ILE A 376 17.64 23.24 19.32
C ILE A 376 16.89 23.35 20.66
N THR A 377 15.56 23.18 20.62
CA THR A 377 14.71 23.25 21.82
C THR A 377 15.01 22.12 22.80
N TRP A 378 15.19 20.88 22.31
CA TRP A 378 15.52 19.73 23.16
C TRP A 378 16.92 19.85 23.77
N SER A 379 17.89 20.39 23.02
CA SER A 379 19.26 20.59 23.50
C SER A 379 19.41 21.84 24.38
N GLN A 380 18.35 22.65 24.53
CA GLN A 380 18.38 23.94 25.22
C GLN A 380 19.41 24.94 24.62
N ALA A 381 19.75 24.76 23.34
CA ALA A 381 20.56 25.73 22.60
C ALA A 381 19.71 26.95 22.24
N LYS A 382 20.30 28.14 22.12
CA LYS A 382 19.55 29.33 21.67
C LYS A 382 19.24 29.29 20.19
N ASN A 383 20.18 28.79 19.40
CA ASN A 383 20.13 28.76 17.95
C ASN A 383 21.09 27.69 17.39
N LEU A 384 21.21 27.59 16.06
CA LEU A 384 22.05 26.60 15.40
C LEU A 384 23.54 26.71 15.77
N SER A 385 24.03 27.92 16.10
CA SER A 385 25.47 28.12 16.41
C SER A 385 25.90 27.45 17.70
N GLU A 386 24.98 27.25 18.65
CA GLU A 386 25.23 26.61 19.95
C GLU A 386 24.91 25.10 19.96
N LEU A 387 24.46 24.54 18.83
CA LEU A 387 24.05 23.14 18.75
C LEU A 387 25.28 22.22 18.72
N ASP A 388 25.29 21.18 19.56
CA ASP A 388 26.33 20.13 19.53
C ASP A 388 25.94 19.01 18.54
N PRO A 389 26.65 18.85 17.40
CA PRO A 389 26.35 17.82 16.40
C PRO A 389 26.38 16.39 16.95
N LEU A 390 27.14 16.12 18.02
CA LEU A 390 27.27 14.78 18.62
C LEU A 390 25.97 14.34 19.32
N THR A 391 25.10 15.28 19.69
CA THR A 391 23.83 14.98 20.35
C THR A 391 22.73 14.46 19.42
N ALA A 392 22.95 14.48 18.09
CA ALA A 392 21.95 14.14 17.07
C ALA A 392 21.30 12.76 17.29
N GLU A 393 22.09 11.75 17.66
CA GLU A 393 21.56 10.39 17.88
C GLU A 393 20.66 10.34 19.10
N ARG A 394 21.09 10.92 20.22
CA ARG A 394 20.30 10.98 21.46
C ARG A 394 19.02 11.78 21.27
N PHE A 395 19.10 12.91 20.56
CA PHE A 395 17.93 13.70 20.19
C PHE A 395 16.90 12.85 19.43
N LEU A 396 17.32 12.12 18.40
CA LEU A 396 16.42 11.28 17.62
C LEU A 396 15.88 10.09 18.43
N GLN A 397 16.67 9.51 19.34
CA GLN A 397 16.18 8.47 20.26
C GLN A 397 15.07 9.00 21.19
N ASP A 398 15.24 10.21 21.71
CA ASP A 398 14.29 10.82 22.65
C ASP A 398 13.03 11.37 21.95
N ARG A 399 13.17 11.86 20.72
CA ARG A 399 12.13 12.64 20.03
C ARG A 399 11.53 11.95 18.80
N CYS A 400 12.14 10.93 18.23
CA CYS A 400 11.66 10.24 17.03
C CYS A 400 11.30 8.79 17.32
N ILE A 401 10.09 8.59 17.85
CA ILE A 401 9.61 7.28 18.34
C ILE A 401 9.34 6.30 17.18
N SER A 402 9.01 6.81 15.99
CA SER A 402 8.60 6.00 14.83
C SER A 402 9.75 5.42 14.00
N LEU A 403 11.01 5.66 14.38
CA LEU A 403 12.17 5.13 13.65
C LEU A 403 12.78 3.91 14.33
N SER A 404 13.13 2.90 13.53
CA SER A 404 13.97 1.80 13.99
C SER A 404 15.36 2.29 14.43
N SER A 405 15.99 1.60 15.39
CA SER A 405 17.31 2.00 15.93
C SER A 405 18.40 2.11 14.86
N LYS A 406 18.35 1.23 13.84
CA LYS A 406 19.24 1.29 12.67
C LYS A 406 19.02 2.57 11.85
N THR A 407 17.76 2.95 11.67
CA THR A 407 17.41 4.18 10.92
C THR A 407 17.76 5.43 11.72
N ILE A 408 17.60 5.43 13.05
CA ILE A 408 18.03 6.52 13.93
C ILE A 408 19.53 6.80 13.73
N LYS A 409 20.39 5.78 13.82
CA LYS A 409 21.85 5.95 13.62
C LYS A 409 22.19 6.56 12.26
N ARG A 410 21.55 6.05 11.20
CA ARG A 410 21.76 6.57 9.84
C ARG A 410 21.36 8.03 9.72
N ARG A 411 20.17 8.40 10.22
CA ARG A 411 19.67 9.79 10.12
C ARG A 411 20.38 10.74 11.09
N ALA A 412 20.86 10.25 12.23
CA ALA A 412 21.70 11.03 13.14
C ALA A 412 23.02 11.43 12.47
N SER A 413 23.62 10.53 11.68
CA SER A 413 24.80 10.87 10.86
C SER A 413 24.49 11.96 9.83
N THR A 414 23.32 11.91 9.18
CA THR A 414 22.85 12.98 8.28
C THR A 414 22.71 14.32 9.02
N LEU A 415 22.03 14.34 10.16
CA LEU A 415 21.84 15.56 10.97
C LEU A 415 23.17 16.15 11.46
N ARG A 416 24.10 15.29 11.90
CA ARG A 416 25.43 15.71 12.32
C ARG A 416 26.18 16.41 11.20
N GLN A 417 26.24 15.80 10.02
CA GLN A 417 26.90 16.39 8.84
C GLN A 417 26.25 17.71 8.42
N TRP A 418 24.92 17.83 8.51
CA TRP A 418 24.24 19.09 8.26
C TRP A 418 24.64 20.16 9.27
N CYS A 419 24.61 19.83 10.56
CA CYS A 419 25.00 20.75 11.62
C CYS A 419 26.44 21.22 11.44
N GLU A 420 27.40 20.30 11.31
CA GLU A 420 28.82 20.61 11.11
C GLU A 420 29.08 21.51 9.89
N LYS A 421 28.29 21.31 8.81
CA LYS A 421 28.43 22.10 7.58
C LYS A 421 27.80 23.48 7.67
N LEU A 422 26.64 23.59 8.32
CA LEU A 422 25.82 24.81 8.34
C LEU A 422 26.16 25.73 9.51
N GLN A 423 26.59 25.17 10.64
CA GLN A 423 26.92 25.91 11.86
C GLN A 423 27.99 26.99 11.64
N PRO A 424 29.09 26.76 10.91
CA PRO A 424 30.11 27.80 10.67
C PRO A 424 29.60 28.99 9.84
N ALA A 425 28.57 28.77 9.02
CA ALA A 425 27.97 29.79 8.17
C ALA A 425 26.82 30.53 8.86
N TYR A 426 26.38 30.10 10.05
CA TYR A 426 25.27 30.73 10.75
C TYR A 426 25.62 32.16 11.19
N GLN A 427 24.72 33.10 10.95
CA GLN A 427 24.83 34.49 11.40
C GLN A 427 23.51 34.90 12.06
N GLU A 428 23.56 35.31 13.33
CA GLU A 428 22.41 35.87 14.06
C GLU A 428 21.98 37.20 13.40
N LEU A 429 20.67 37.50 13.42
CA LEU A 429 20.12 38.67 12.72
C LEU A 429 20.28 39.95 13.54
#